data_AF-A0A6A6HS96-F1
#
_entry.id   AF-A0A6A6HS96-F1
#
_cell.length_a   1.000
_cell.length_b   1.000
_cell.length_c   1.000
_cell.angle_alpha   90.00
_cell.angle_beta   90.00
_cell.angle_gamma   90.00
#
_symmetry.space_group_name_H-M   'P 1'
#
loop_
_entity.id
_entity.type
_entity.pdbx_description
1 polymer ?
#
loop_
_entity_poly.entity_id
_entity_poly.type
_entity_poly.pdbx_seq_one_letter_code
_entity_poly.pdbx_strand_id
1 'polypeptide(L)'
;MLQFASEAPSEVKHLSRFDRLQHFTIPCPGEISDIVDLKVPRNDLLLFFHLPNVVSLDLDTVLSFDNYSALPSCAPAWRQLKTLRLCHSFVSADTVELLLRHAPQLKTLVYDCHLPASAGCLDLGKLRQGLEHVCSTLSSLRVAYEILGDELNPDDLETVVTGSIGSLRNFASLAELEISLIALYGQSPPSSVPSLAQLLPFNLQHLTIADDLWDHPVFEPWLGESTMDLLKAFFQDDWMTATPLLKKFVFDMEERRWASEDYWTEDEPLDELEQLCTNQGLVCIILG
;
A
#
# COMPACT_ATOMS: atom_id res chain seq x y z
N MET A 1 33.97 -21.73 -11.48
CA MET A 1 32.54 -22.08 -11.40
C MET A 1 32.35 -22.80 -10.08
N LEU A 2 32.11 -22.05 -9.00
CA LEU A 2 31.98 -22.59 -7.63
C LEU A 2 30.49 -22.82 -7.36
N GLN A 3 30.07 -24.08 -7.38
CA GLN A 3 28.77 -24.48 -6.85
C GLN A 3 28.85 -24.45 -5.32
N PHE A 4 28.28 -23.42 -4.71
CA PHE A 4 27.94 -23.47 -3.29
C PHE A 4 26.60 -24.21 -3.17
N ALA A 5 26.66 -25.49 -2.83
CA ALA A 5 25.51 -26.20 -2.28
C ALA A 5 25.28 -25.65 -0.86
N SER A 6 24.43 -24.63 -0.75
CA SER A 6 23.93 -24.15 0.53
C SER A 6 22.98 -25.22 1.07
N GLU A 7 23.42 -26.00 2.05
CA GLU A 7 22.51 -26.86 2.81
C GLU A 7 21.48 -25.98 3.51
N ALA A 8 20.19 -26.24 3.27
CA ALA A 8 19.12 -25.50 3.94
C ALA A 8 19.28 -25.65 5.48
N PRO A 9 19.12 -24.55 6.25
CA PRO A 9 19.23 -24.59 7.70
C PRO A 9 18.38 -25.71 8.30
N SER A 10 18.88 -26.38 9.34
CA SER A 10 18.17 -27.50 10.00
C SER A 10 16.74 -27.15 10.45
N GLU A 11 16.47 -25.88 10.69
CA GLU A 11 15.15 -25.35 11.05
C GLU A 11 14.11 -25.49 9.93
N VAL A 12 14.52 -25.39 8.66
CA VAL A 12 13.63 -25.52 7.49
C VAL A 12 13.09 -26.96 7.36
N LYS A 13 13.83 -27.97 7.84
CA LYS A 13 13.39 -29.38 7.80
C LYS A 13 12.13 -29.63 8.63
N HIS A 14 11.86 -28.80 9.64
CA HIS A 14 10.65 -28.91 10.45
C HIS A 14 9.40 -28.35 9.76
N LEU A 15 9.58 -27.48 8.76
CA LEU A 15 8.46 -26.85 8.06
C LEU A 15 7.69 -27.81 7.15
N SER A 16 8.26 -28.97 6.81
CA SER A 16 7.56 -30.02 6.06
C SER A 16 6.32 -30.56 6.78
N ARG A 17 6.21 -30.33 8.11
CA ARG A 17 5.02 -30.69 8.90
C ARG A 17 3.82 -29.78 8.64
N PHE A 18 4.04 -28.64 7.98
CA PHE A 18 3.01 -27.65 7.62
C PHE A 18 2.69 -27.69 6.12
N ASP A 19 2.91 -28.82 5.45
CA ASP A 19 2.60 -29.01 4.03
C ASP A 19 1.12 -28.77 3.69
N ARG A 20 0.21 -28.91 4.65
CA ARG A 20 -1.23 -28.65 4.47
C ARG A 20 -1.65 -27.23 4.84
N LEU A 21 -0.74 -26.40 5.34
CA LEU A 21 -1.05 -25.04 5.77
C LEU A 21 -1.19 -24.13 4.54
N GLN A 22 -2.42 -23.68 4.28
CA GLN A 22 -2.75 -22.80 3.15
C GLN A 22 -2.98 -21.35 3.56
N HIS A 23 -3.47 -21.15 4.79
CA HIS A 23 -3.79 -19.84 5.33
C HIS A 23 -3.05 -19.69 6.65
N PHE A 24 -2.35 -18.58 6.79
CA PHE A 24 -1.62 -18.26 8.01
C PHE A 24 -1.86 -16.81 8.36
N THR A 25 -2.26 -16.58 9.61
CA THR A 25 -2.57 -15.26 10.16
C THR A 25 -1.82 -15.09 11.46
N ILE A 26 -1.09 -13.99 11.59
CA ILE A 26 -0.57 -13.52 12.86
C ILE A 26 -1.38 -12.28 13.23
N PRO A 27 -2.23 -12.35 14.26
CA PRO A 27 -3.02 -11.21 14.69
C PRO A 27 -2.17 -10.21 15.48
N CYS A 28 -2.62 -8.96 15.52
CA CYS A 28 -1.96 -7.93 16.31
C CYS A 28 -2.10 -8.25 17.81
N PRO A 29 -1.01 -8.26 18.59
CA PRO A 29 -1.07 -8.66 20.00
C PRO A 29 -1.75 -7.62 20.92
N GLY A 30 -2.07 -6.41 20.44
CA GLY A 30 -2.66 -5.33 21.25
C GLY A 30 -2.82 -4.01 20.48
N GLU A 31 -3.03 -2.91 21.21
CA GLU A 31 -3.02 -1.55 20.63
C GLU A 31 -1.59 -1.15 20.24
N ILE A 32 -1.42 -0.45 19.11
CA ILE A 32 -0.10 -0.08 18.54
C ILE A 32 0.78 0.69 19.53
N SER A 33 0.16 1.53 20.37
CA SER A 33 0.80 2.30 21.44
C SER A 33 1.56 1.43 22.44
N ASP A 34 1.09 0.21 22.71
CA ASP A 34 1.73 -0.74 23.62
C ASP A 34 2.83 -1.59 22.94
N ILE A 35 2.92 -1.55 21.60
CA ILE A 35 3.76 -2.47 20.82
C ILE A 35 5.14 -1.92 20.51
N VAL A 36 5.37 -0.61 20.63
CA VAL A 36 6.70 0.00 20.42
C VAL A 36 7.78 -0.65 21.30
N ASP A 37 7.40 -1.20 22.46
CA ASP A 37 8.28 -1.91 23.39
C ASP A 37 8.31 -3.46 23.23
N LEU A 38 7.44 -4.04 22.40
CA LEU A 38 7.36 -5.49 22.23
C LEU A 38 8.50 -6.02 21.36
N LYS A 39 9.50 -6.60 22.02
CA LYS A 39 10.57 -7.40 21.39
C LYS A 39 10.03 -8.76 20.95
N VAL A 40 9.18 -8.83 19.93
CA VAL A 40 8.85 -10.10 19.28
C VAL A 40 10.16 -10.70 18.71
N PRO A 41 10.46 -11.99 18.93
CA PRO A 41 11.64 -12.64 18.35
C PRO A 41 11.63 -12.57 16.82
N ARG A 42 12.41 -11.62 16.28
CA ARG A 42 12.38 -11.18 14.88
C ARG A 42 12.73 -12.27 13.84
N ASN A 43 13.42 -13.34 14.24
CA ASN A 43 13.87 -14.40 13.32
C ASN A 43 12.78 -15.43 12.97
N ASP A 44 11.77 -15.61 13.83
CA ASP A 44 10.81 -16.71 13.67
C ASP A 44 9.83 -16.45 12.52
N LEU A 45 9.65 -15.18 12.16
CA LEU A 45 8.67 -14.75 11.16
C LEU A 45 9.12 -15.04 9.73
N LEU A 46 10.43 -15.01 9.51
CA LEU A 46 11.04 -15.38 8.23
C LEU A 46 10.80 -16.86 7.89
N LEU A 47 10.59 -17.71 8.89
CA LEU A 47 10.26 -19.13 8.67
C LEU A 47 8.94 -19.30 7.94
N PHE A 48 7.98 -18.38 8.12
CA PHE A 48 6.69 -18.44 7.43
C PHE A 48 6.81 -18.17 5.93
N PHE A 49 7.88 -17.50 5.50
CA PHE A 49 8.17 -17.26 4.08
C PHE A 49 8.61 -18.54 3.35
N HIS A 50 8.97 -19.59 4.09
CA HIS A 50 9.38 -20.89 3.56
C HIS A 50 8.25 -21.93 3.55
N LEU A 51 7.02 -21.55 3.92
CA LEU A 51 5.88 -22.46 3.86
C LEU A 51 5.51 -22.73 2.39
N PRO A 52 5.62 -23.98 1.91
CA PRO A 52 5.61 -24.28 0.47
C PRO A 52 4.23 -24.20 -0.19
N ASN A 53 3.16 -24.29 0.60
CA ASN A 53 1.78 -24.39 0.11
C ASN A 53 0.87 -23.26 0.65
N VAL A 54 1.46 -22.19 1.19
CA VAL A 54 0.68 -21.04 1.66
C VAL A 54 0.11 -20.29 0.46
N VAL A 55 -1.20 -20.05 0.53
CA VAL A 55 -2.02 -19.33 -0.44
C VAL A 55 -2.35 -17.93 0.08
N SER A 56 -2.54 -17.79 1.39
CA SER A 56 -2.82 -16.51 2.03
C SER A 56 -1.95 -16.33 3.25
N LEU A 57 -1.25 -15.20 3.30
CA LEU A 57 -0.43 -14.78 4.41
C LEU A 57 -0.93 -13.43 4.92
N ASP A 58 -1.34 -13.40 6.18
CA ASP A 58 -1.84 -12.21 6.86
C ASP A 58 -0.97 -11.93 8.08
N LEU A 59 -0.25 -10.81 8.02
CA LEU A 59 0.69 -10.38 9.03
C LEU A 59 0.20 -9.04 9.54
N ASP A 60 -0.63 -9.11 10.56
CA ASP A 60 -1.15 -7.96 11.29
C ASP A 60 -0.32 -7.82 12.55
N THR A 61 0.91 -7.38 12.41
CA THR A 61 1.82 -7.25 13.54
C THR A 61 2.97 -6.32 13.19
N VAL A 62 3.53 -5.69 14.21
CA VAL A 62 4.65 -4.75 14.12
C VAL A 62 5.92 -5.49 13.71
N LEU A 63 6.07 -5.71 12.41
CA LEU A 63 7.23 -6.37 11.81
C LEU A 63 8.23 -5.34 11.33
N SER A 64 9.29 -5.09 12.11
CA SER A 64 10.46 -4.37 11.60
C SER A 64 11.50 -5.35 11.05
N PHE A 65 11.77 -5.26 9.74
CA PHE A 65 12.80 -6.04 9.06
C PHE A 65 14.10 -5.27 8.83
N ASP A 66 14.18 -3.98 9.20
CA ASP A 66 15.21 -3.06 8.69
C ASP A 66 16.63 -3.30 9.23
N ASN A 67 16.80 -4.19 10.22
CA ASN A 67 18.12 -4.67 10.65
C ASN A 67 18.59 -5.93 9.89
N TYR A 68 17.78 -6.47 8.98
CA TYR A 68 18.13 -7.63 8.17
C TYR A 68 18.51 -7.17 6.76
N SER A 69 19.80 -6.86 6.58
CA SER A 69 20.39 -6.68 5.25
C SER A 69 20.37 -7.95 4.39
N ALA A 70 19.87 -9.08 4.91
CA ALA A 70 19.61 -10.28 4.15
C ALA A 70 18.36 -10.99 4.68
N LEU A 71 17.37 -11.22 3.81
CA LEU A 71 16.49 -12.37 3.97
C LEU A 71 17.34 -13.62 4.23
N PRO A 72 16.80 -14.67 4.88
CA PRO A 72 17.49 -15.95 4.96
C PRO A 72 18.00 -16.31 3.57
N SER A 73 19.19 -16.90 3.47
CA SER A 73 19.84 -17.18 2.17
C SER A 73 19.00 -18.04 1.21
N CYS A 74 17.89 -18.60 1.70
CA CYS A 74 16.92 -19.34 0.93
C CYS A 74 15.82 -18.40 0.42
N ALA A 75 15.50 -18.47 -0.86
CA ALA A 75 14.34 -17.76 -1.41
C ALA A 75 13.03 -18.25 -0.76
N PRO A 76 12.04 -17.36 -0.53
CA PRO A 76 10.67 -17.74 -0.19
C PRO A 76 10.10 -18.76 -1.19
N ALA A 77 9.29 -19.69 -0.69
CA ALA A 77 8.71 -20.78 -1.49
C ALA A 77 7.29 -20.46 -2.01
N TRP A 78 6.99 -19.18 -2.25
CA TRP A 78 5.64 -18.65 -2.48
C TRP A 78 5.09 -18.82 -3.90
N ARG A 79 5.19 -20.03 -4.44
CA ARG A 79 4.68 -20.32 -5.79
C ARG A 79 3.15 -20.28 -5.88
N GLN A 80 2.46 -20.41 -4.74
CA GLN A 80 1.01 -20.50 -4.65
C GLN A 80 0.38 -19.31 -3.91
N LEU A 81 1.19 -18.36 -3.42
CA LEU A 81 0.71 -17.23 -2.64
C LEU A 81 -0.15 -16.33 -3.54
N LYS A 82 -1.41 -16.14 -3.14
CA LYS A 82 -2.41 -15.31 -3.83
C LYS A 82 -2.74 -14.05 -3.05
N THR A 83 -2.63 -14.11 -1.72
CA THR A 83 -2.95 -12.99 -0.84
C THR A 83 -1.80 -12.76 0.13
N LEU A 84 -1.30 -11.53 0.14
CA LEU A 84 -0.33 -11.04 1.11
C LEU A 84 -0.93 -9.80 1.75
N ARG A 85 -1.09 -9.84 3.07
CA ARG A 85 -1.56 -8.70 3.86
C ARG A 85 -0.48 -8.39 4.88
N LEU A 86 0.05 -7.18 4.82
CA LEU A 86 0.99 -6.61 5.76
C LEU A 86 0.24 -5.45 6.41
N CYS A 87 -0.44 -5.72 7.52
CA CYS A 87 -1.25 -4.77 8.25
C CYS A 87 -0.45 -4.20 9.43
N HIS A 88 -0.57 -2.90 9.67
CA HIS A 88 0.15 -2.19 10.74
C HIS A 88 1.66 -2.52 10.79
N SER A 89 2.27 -2.57 9.61
CA SER A 89 3.55 -3.24 9.42
C SER A 89 4.71 -2.24 9.27
N PHE A 90 5.89 -2.58 9.79
CA PHE A 90 7.10 -1.77 9.67
C PHE A 90 8.00 -2.32 8.54
N VAL A 91 7.38 -2.97 7.56
CA VAL A 91 8.08 -3.62 6.46
C VAL A 91 8.46 -2.54 5.47
N SER A 92 9.75 -2.30 5.26
CA SER A 92 10.23 -1.35 4.25
C SER A 92 9.86 -1.75 2.83
N ALA A 93 9.80 -0.76 1.92
CA ALA A 93 9.51 -0.98 0.51
C ALA A 93 10.51 -1.92 -0.19
N ASP A 94 11.80 -1.90 0.20
CA ASP A 94 12.80 -2.88 -0.29
C ASP A 94 12.43 -4.31 0.11
N THR A 95 11.94 -4.51 1.34
CA THR A 95 11.51 -5.82 1.79
C THR A 95 10.26 -6.26 1.01
N VAL A 96 9.29 -5.38 0.80
CA VAL A 96 8.11 -5.66 -0.03
C VAL A 96 8.53 -6.02 -1.47
N GLU A 97 9.45 -5.27 -2.07
CA GLU A 97 9.99 -5.54 -3.42
C GLU A 97 10.54 -6.96 -3.53
N LEU A 98 11.37 -7.34 -2.56
CA LEU A 98 11.95 -8.65 -2.48
C LEU A 98 10.90 -9.75 -2.27
N LEU A 99 9.90 -9.52 -1.41
CA LEU A 99 8.79 -10.45 -1.17
C LEU A 99 7.97 -10.68 -2.45
N LEU A 100 7.62 -9.61 -3.18
CA LEU A 100 6.83 -9.67 -4.41
C LEU A 100 7.55 -10.40 -5.54
N ARG A 101 8.89 -10.29 -5.62
CA ARG A 101 9.71 -11.06 -6.56
C ARG A 101 9.51 -12.58 -6.44
N HIS A 102 9.14 -13.06 -5.25
CA HIS A 102 8.94 -14.47 -4.97
C HIS A 102 7.47 -14.93 -4.99
N ALA A 103 6.53 -14.02 -5.23
CA ALA A 103 5.09 -14.29 -5.26
C ALA A 103 4.47 -14.01 -6.63
N PRO A 104 4.90 -14.70 -7.72
CA PRO A 104 4.47 -14.38 -9.09
C PRO A 104 2.99 -14.69 -9.38
N GLN A 105 2.25 -15.29 -8.44
CA GLN A 105 0.82 -15.56 -8.55
C GLN A 105 -0.04 -14.67 -7.65
N LEU A 106 0.57 -13.64 -7.04
CA LEU A 106 -0.11 -12.76 -6.10
C LEU A 106 -1.24 -12.01 -6.81
N LYS A 107 -2.42 -12.05 -6.19
CA LYS A 107 -3.66 -11.39 -6.66
C LYS A 107 -4.08 -10.24 -5.77
N THR A 108 -3.82 -10.34 -4.48
CA THR A 108 -4.18 -9.34 -3.49
C THR A 108 -2.96 -8.96 -2.68
N LEU A 109 -2.65 -7.66 -2.68
CA LEU A 109 -1.67 -7.06 -1.80
C LEU A 109 -2.38 -6.01 -0.94
N VAL A 110 -2.28 -6.17 0.38
CA VAL A 110 -2.52 -5.08 1.33
C VAL A 110 -1.18 -4.74 1.94
N TYR A 111 -0.73 -3.52 1.72
CA TYR A 111 0.48 -2.98 2.32
C TYR A 111 0.12 -1.74 3.10
N ASP A 112 0.03 -1.91 4.40
CA ASP A 112 -0.27 -0.88 5.37
C ASP A 112 0.99 -0.68 6.23
N CYS A 113 1.65 0.43 5.96
CA CYS A 113 2.99 0.72 6.44
C CYS A 113 2.93 1.75 7.57
N HIS A 114 3.50 1.41 8.71
CA HIS A 114 3.69 2.32 9.83
C HIS A 114 5.20 2.56 9.96
N LEU A 115 5.62 3.81 9.77
CA LEU A 115 7.03 4.17 9.80
C LEU A 115 7.29 5.13 10.96
N PRO A 116 8.22 4.82 11.89
CA PRO A 116 8.68 5.79 12.88
C PRO A 116 9.30 6.99 12.16
N ALA A 117 9.07 8.21 12.66
CA ALA A 117 9.65 9.42 12.08
C ALA A 117 11.20 9.34 11.97
N SER A 118 11.87 8.64 12.88
CA SER A 118 13.32 8.41 12.81
C SER A 118 13.78 7.40 11.75
N ALA A 119 12.88 6.57 11.22
CA ALA A 119 13.23 5.54 10.23
C ALA A 119 13.41 6.10 8.81
N GLY A 120 13.08 7.39 8.60
CA GLY A 120 13.28 8.10 7.34
C GLY A 120 12.02 8.17 6.51
N CYS A 121 12.14 7.92 5.20
CA CYS A 121 11.05 8.07 4.25
C CYS A 121 10.73 6.74 3.54
N LEU A 122 9.47 6.57 3.13
CA LEU A 122 9.05 5.42 2.35
C LEU A 122 9.48 5.57 0.88
N ASP A 123 10.27 4.62 0.36
CA ASP A 123 10.67 4.60 -1.06
C ASP A 123 9.57 3.96 -1.94
N LEU A 124 8.70 4.82 -2.48
CA LEU A 124 7.61 4.41 -3.37
C LEU A 124 8.14 3.89 -4.73
N GLY A 125 9.35 4.30 -5.13
CA GLY A 125 10.01 3.80 -6.33
C GLY A 125 10.44 2.34 -6.19
N LYS A 126 10.85 1.92 -4.99
CA LYS A 126 11.12 0.52 -4.63
C LYS A 126 9.85 -0.30 -4.57
N LEU A 127 8.80 0.24 -3.93
CA LEU A 127 7.50 -0.40 -3.91
C LEU A 127 7.00 -0.63 -5.35
N ARG A 128 7.15 0.37 -6.23
CA ARG A 128 6.85 0.24 -7.65
C ARG A 128 7.60 -0.91 -8.32
N GLN A 129 8.92 -1.00 -8.13
CA GLN A 129 9.72 -2.10 -8.69
C GLN A 129 9.20 -3.47 -8.23
N GLY A 130 8.79 -3.58 -6.97
CA GLY A 130 8.15 -4.78 -6.43
C GLY A 130 6.84 -5.12 -7.15
N LEU A 131 5.97 -4.13 -7.30
CA LEU A 131 4.67 -4.29 -7.95
C LEU A 131 4.80 -4.73 -9.43
N GLU A 132 5.89 -4.36 -10.12
CA GLU A 132 6.15 -4.80 -11.49
C GLU A 132 6.32 -6.32 -11.61
N HIS A 133 6.80 -7.00 -10.56
CA HIS A 133 6.90 -8.47 -10.56
C HIS A 133 5.55 -9.18 -10.56
N VAL A 134 4.49 -8.49 -10.11
CA VAL A 134 3.14 -9.04 -9.97
C VAL A 134 2.10 -8.31 -10.84
N CYS A 135 2.55 -7.39 -11.72
CA CYS A 135 1.65 -6.51 -12.48
C CYS A 135 0.64 -7.26 -13.37
N SER A 136 0.98 -8.47 -13.81
CA SER A 136 0.09 -9.30 -14.63
C SER A 136 -0.97 -10.08 -13.83
N THR A 137 -0.76 -10.29 -12.53
CA THR A 137 -1.62 -11.13 -11.68
C THR A 137 -2.36 -10.37 -10.60
N LEU A 138 -1.82 -9.23 -10.17
CA LEU A 138 -2.40 -8.41 -9.11
C LEU A 138 -3.75 -7.85 -9.56
N SER A 139 -4.81 -8.22 -8.84
CA SER A 139 -6.18 -7.80 -9.09
C SER A 139 -6.74 -6.83 -8.07
N SER A 140 -6.16 -6.79 -6.86
CA SER A 140 -6.54 -5.91 -5.77
C SER A 140 -5.29 -5.39 -5.06
N LEU A 141 -5.17 -4.07 -4.95
CA LEU A 141 -4.05 -3.39 -4.32
C LEU A 141 -4.59 -2.37 -3.30
N ARG A 142 -4.15 -2.49 -2.05
CA ARG A 142 -4.27 -1.45 -1.03
C ARG A 142 -2.88 -1.01 -0.59
N VAL A 143 -2.61 0.29 -0.63
CA VAL A 143 -1.41 0.91 -0.06
C VAL A 143 -1.86 1.98 0.91
N ALA A 144 -1.59 1.78 2.20
CA ALA A 144 -1.83 2.73 3.27
C ALA A 144 -0.50 3.05 3.96
N TYR A 145 -0.36 4.26 4.49
CA TYR A 145 0.90 4.72 5.06
C TYR A 145 0.70 5.75 6.16
N GLU A 146 1.26 5.48 7.34
CA GLU A 146 1.24 6.35 8.51
C GLU A 146 2.67 6.61 9.01
N ILE A 147 2.95 7.85 9.41
CA ILE A 147 4.17 8.18 10.14
C ILE A 147 3.86 8.26 11.63
N LEU A 148 4.54 7.43 12.41
CA LEU A 148 4.43 7.41 13.86
C LEU A 148 5.47 8.33 14.49
N GLY A 149 5.05 9.15 15.46
CA GLY A 149 5.97 9.94 16.26
C GLY A 149 6.85 9.08 17.15
N ASP A 150 8.13 9.44 17.25
CA ASP A 150 9.11 8.80 18.13
C ASP A 150 10.00 9.83 18.84
N GLU A 151 11.33 9.73 18.71
CA GLU A 151 12.24 10.80 19.16
C GLU A 151 12.13 12.05 18.26
N LEU A 152 11.58 11.90 17.06
CA LEU A 152 11.27 12.98 16.12
C LEU A 152 9.77 13.22 16.05
N ASN A 153 9.40 14.49 15.89
CA ASN A 153 8.04 14.88 15.55
C ASN A 153 7.81 14.62 14.05
N PRO A 154 6.78 13.85 13.65
CA PRO A 154 6.46 13.65 12.24
C PRO A 154 6.34 14.96 11.47
N ASP A 155 5.69 15.97 12.05
CA ASP A 155 5.45 17.26 11.40
C ASP A 155 6.73 18.03 11.00
N ASP A 156 7.87 17.69 11.61
CA ASP A 156 9.16 18.33 11.33
C ASP A 156 9.87 17.70 10.10
N LEU A 157 9.32 16.64 9.50
CA LEU A 157 9.94 15.94 8.38
C LEU A 157 9.75 16.70 7.05
N GLU A 158 10.86 17.12 6.43
CA GLU A 158 10.82 17.71 5.07
C GLU A 158 10.58 16.65 3.98
N THR A 159 10.82 15.38 4.28
CA THR A 159 10.67 14.26 3.33
C THR A 159 10.11 13.03 4.01
N VAL A 160 8.90 12.67 3.60
CA VAL A 160 8.07 11.58 4.09
C VAL A 160 8.06 10.40 3.12
N VAL A 161 8.10 10.68 1.81
CA VAL A 161 8.20 9.68 0.74
C VAL A 161 9.24 10.07 -0.29
N THR A 162 9.85 9.07 -0.93
CA THR A 162 10.71 9.26 -2.10
C THR A 162 10.18 8.49 -3.30
N GLY A 163 10.36 9.05 -4.50
CA GLY A 163 9.80 8.48 -5.73
C GLY A 163 8.27 8.55 -5.77
N SER A 164 7.66 7.68 -6.57
CA SER A 164 6.22 7.54 -6.68
C SER A 164 5.87 6.15 -7.22
N ILE A 165 4.65 5.66 -6.95
CA ILE A 165 4.16 4.44 -7.61
C ILE A 165 3.95 4.68 -9.11
N GLY A 166 3.51 5.88 -9.48
CA GLY A 166 3.35 6.29 -10.87
C GLY A 166 2.30 5.49 -11.62
N SER A 167 2.50 5.33 -12.94
CA SER A 167 1.46 4.79 -13.82
C SER A 167 1.22 3.29 -13.64
N LEU A 168 0.02 2.92 -13.23
CA LEU A 168 -0.48 1.55 -13.11
C LEU A 168 -1.15 1.05 -14.41
N ARG A 169 -1.02 1.77 -15.52
CA ARG A 169 -1.61 1.42 -16.82
C ARG A 169 -1.31 -0.01 -17.30
N ASN A 170 -0.12 -0.53 -16.97
CA ASN A 170 0.32 -1.87 -17.36
C ASN A 170 -0.25 -3.00 -16.47
N PHE A 171 -1.00 -2.67 -15.41
CA PHE A 171 -1.55 -3.64 -14.47
C PHE A 171 -2.88 -4.18 -15.01
N ALA A 172 -2.78 -5.04 -16.03
CA ALA A 172 -3.93 -5.51 -16.80
C ALA A 172 -4.96 -6.30 -15.97
N SER A 173 -4.59 -6.85 -14.82
CA SER A 173 -5.52 -7.59 -13.95
C SER A 173 -6.12 -6.73 -12.84
N LEU A 174 -5.61 -5.50 -12.61
CA LEU A 174 -5.95 -4.68 -11.46
C LEU A 174 -7.37 -4.11 -11.63
N ALA A 175 -8.27 -4.59 -10.77
CA ALA A 175 -9.69 -4.26 -10.78
C ALA A 175 -10.10 -3.44 -9.55
N GLU A 176 -9.33 -3.52 -8.47
CA GLU A 176 -9.56 -2.81 -7.21
C GLU A 176 -8.27 -2.09 -6.80
N LEU A 177 -8.38 -0.79 -6.56
CA LEU A 177 -7.27 0.04 -6.11
C LEU A 177 -7.74 0.91 -4.96
N GLU A 178 -7.03 0.82 -3.84
CA GLU A 178 -7.17 1.68 -2.67
C GLU A 178 -5.80 2.29 -2.36
N ILE A 179 -5.70 3.60 -2.48
CA ILE A 179 -4.41 4.28 -2.43
C ILE A 179 -4.60 5.77 -2.15
N SER A 180 -3.66 6.40 -1.45
CA SER A 180 -3.61 7.86 -1.37
C SER A 180 -3.03 8.50 -2.64
N LEU A 181 -3.42 9.74 -2.94
CA LEU A 181 -2.81 10.50 -4.03
C LEU A 181 -1.30 10.68 -3.81
N ILE A 182 -0.87 10.78 -2.55
CA ILE A 182 0.53 10.88 -2.16
C ILE A 182 1.32 9.62 -2.57
N ALA A 183 0.78 8.42 -2.37
CA ALA A 183 1.45 7.19 -2.82
C ALA A 183 1.53 7.09 -4.36
N LEU A 184 0.52 7.59 -5.08
CA LEU A 184 0.51 7.60 -6.55
C LEU A 184 1.53 8.58 -7.14
N TYR A 185 1.59 9.80 -6.59
CA TYR A 185 2.33 10.93 -7.16
C TYR A 185 3.64 11.27 -6.43
N GLY A 186 3.87 10.68 -5.25
CA GLY A 186 4.96 11.05 -4.35
C GLY A 186 4.77 12.44 -3.76
N GLN A 187 5.89 13.07 -3.40
CA GLN A 187 5.95 14.47 -2.91
C GLN A 187 5.90 15.53 -4.03
N SER A 188 5.33 15.20 -5.19
CA SER A 188 5.17 16.17 -6.27
C SER A 188 3.98 17.09 -5.97
N PRO A 189 4.06 18.41 -6.23
CA PRO A 189 2.91 19.29 -6.05
C PRO A 189 1.82 19.00 -7.10
N PRO A 190 0.51 19.19 -6.80
CA PRO A 190 -0.59 18.87 -7.71
C PRO A 190 -0.50 19.54 -9.09
N SER A 191 0.04 20.76 -9.14
CA SER A 191 0.22 21.51 -10.39
C SER A 191 1.24 20.90 -11.36
N SER A 192 2.04 19.93 -10.92
CA SER A 192 3.10 19.28 -11.70
C SER A 192 2.79 17.85 -12.09
N VAL A 193 1.70 17.27 -11.59
CA VAL A 193 1.41 15.86 -11.78
C VAL A 193 0.59 15.59 -13.04
N PRO A 194 0.72 14.41 -13.66
CA PRO A 194 -0.17 14.01 -14.75
C PRO A 194 -1.60 13.76 -14.24
N SER A 195 -2.59 13.82 -15.14
CA SER A 195 -3.97 13.49 -14.78
C SER A 195 -4.10 12.03 -14.32
N LEU A 196 -5.08 11.75 -13.46
CA LEU A 196 -5.38 10.38 -12.99
C LEU A 196 -5.60 9.41 -14.15
N ALA A 197 -6.19 9.90 -15.22
CA ALA A 197 -6.36 9.15 -16.45
C ALA A 197 -5.05 8.62 -17.03
N GLN A 198 -3.91 9.28 -16.84
CA GLN A 198 -2.62 8.77 -17.33
C GLN A 198 -2.04 7.67 -16.43
N LEU A 199 -2.53 7.54 -15.19
CA LEU A 199 -2.01 6.61 -14.20
C LEU A 199 -2.86 5.36 -14.02
N LEU A 200 -4.19 5.47 -14.04
CA LEU A 200 -5.07 4.38 -13.63
C LEU A 200 -5.20 3.26 -14.68
N PRO A 201 -5.30 1.98 -14.25
CA PRO A 201 -5.39 0.85 -15.17
C PRO A 201 -6.73 0.80 -15.90
N PHE A 202 -6.73 0.35 -17.15
CA PHE A 202 -7.93 0.30 -18.00
C PHE A 202 -9.04 -0.59 -17.42
N ASN A 203 -8.67 -1.66 -16.72
CA ASN A 203 -9.61 -2.65 -16.17
C ASN A 203 -10.09 -2.32 -14.75
N LEU A 204 -9.79 -1.13 -14.24
CA LEU A 204 -10.21 -0.72 -12.89
C LEU A 204 -11.73 -0.72 -12.78
N GLN A 205 -12.25 -1.32 -11.71
CA GLN A 205 -13.69 -1.37 -11.41
C GLN A 205 -14.03 -0.61 -10.13
N HIS A 206 -13.10 -0.58 -9.18
CA HIS A 206 -13.25 0.11 -7.90
C HIS A 206 -12.00 0.95 -7.63
N LEU A 207 -12.20 2.24 -7.40
CA LEU A 207 -11.18 3.18 -6.97
C LEU A 207 -11.55 3.74 -5.61
N THR A 208 -10.68 3.58 -4.64
CA THR A 208 -10.72 4.29 -3.36
C THR A 208 -9.51 5.22 -3.30
N ILE A 209 -9.75 6.50 -3.09
CA ILE A 209 -8.71 7.48 -2.76
C ILE A 209 -8.76 7.68 -1.24
N ALA A 210 -7.70 7.25 -0.57
CA ALA A 210 -7.54 7.40 0.88
C ALA A 210 -6.83 8.73 1.22
N ASP A 211 -7.06 9.22 2.44
CA ASP A 211 -6.50 10.45 2.99
C ASP A 211 -5.17 10.25 3.74
N ASP A 212 -4.51 9.10 3.56
CA ASP A 212 -3.22 8.80 4.19
C ASP A 212 -2.21 9.95 3.99
N LEU A 213 -1.64 10.42 5.11
CA LEU A 213 -0.65 11.51 5.22
C LEU A 213 -1.15 12.93 4.90
N TRP A 214 -2.44 13.16 4.66
CA TRP A 214 -2.86 14.50 4.25
C TRP A 214 -2.63 15.57 5.32
N ASP A 215 -2.63 15.20 6.60
CA ASP A 215 -2.38 16.14 7.70
C ASP A 215 -0.91 16.55 7.85
N HIS A 216 -0.01 15.87 7.14
CA HIS A 216 1.40 16.16 7.24
C HIS A 216 1.75 17.47 6.49
N PRO A 217 2.47 18.44 7.10
CA PRO A 217 2.70 19.78 6.53
C PRO A 217 3.27 19.80 5.10
N VAL A 218 4.17 18.86 4.77
CA VAL A 218 4.75 18.74 3.42
C VAL A 218 3.70 18.50 2.31
N PHE A 219 2.51 18.01 2.66
CA PHE A 219 1.41 17.76 1.72
C PHE A 219 0.30 18.81 1.79
N GLU A 220 0.51 19.94 2.49
CA GLU A 220 -0.40 21.08 2.45
C GLU A 220 -0.87 21.46 1.03
N PRO A 221 -0.03 21.41 -0.03
CA PRO A 221 -0.49 21.70 -1.39
C PRO A 221 -1.56 20.75 -1.94
N TRP A 222 -1.66 19.53 -1.41
CA TRP A 222 -2.69 18.55 -1.77
C TRP A 222 -4.01 18.81 -1.03
N LEU A 223 -4.05 19.76 -0.09
CA LEU A 223 -5.24 20.04 0.68
C LEU A 223 -6.23 20.91 -0.10
N GLY A 224 -7.50 20.55 0.03
CA GLY A 224 -8.63 21.31 -0.47
C GLY A 224 -8.79 21.32 -2.00
N GLU A 225 -8.91 22.52 -2.56
CA GLU A 225 -9.33 22.76 -3.94
C GLU A 225 -8.45 22.03 -4.97
N SER A 226 -7.14 21.92 -4.76
CA SER A 226 -6.23 21.28 -5.72
C SER A 226 -6.53 19.79 -5.93
N THR A 227 -6.87 19.07 -4.87
CA THR A 227 -7.27 17.66 -4.98
C THR A 227 -8.66 17.56 -5.59
N MET A 228 -9.59 18.44 -5.20
CA MET A 228 -10.92 18.46 -5.78
C MET A 228 -10.89 18.73 -7.28
N ASP A 229 -10.12 19.70 -7.74
CA ASP A 229 -9.94 20.04 -9.15
C ASP A 229 -9.41 18.85 -9.95
N LEU A 230 -8.42 18.14 -9.38
CA LEU A 230 -7.85 16.94 -10.00
C LEU A 230 -8.88 15.81 -10.13
N LEU A 231 -9.70 15.58 -9.10
CA LEU A 231 -10.77 14.59 -9.12
C LEU A 231 -11.89 14.98 -10.10
N LYS A 232 -12.35 16.24 -10.06
CA LYS A 232 -13.36 16.77 -10.98
C LYS A 232 -12.92 16.67 -12.43
N ALA A 233 -11.69 17.08 -12.74
CA ALA A 233 -11.14 16.98 -14.09
C ALA A 233 -11.15 15.53 -14.61
N PHE A 234 -10.80 14.57 -13.75
CA PHE A 234 -10.85 13.15 -14.12
C PHE A 234 -12.28 12.67 -14.44
N PHE A 235 -13.25 12.98 -13.59
CA PHE A 235 -14.64 12.52 -13.73
C PHE A 235 -15.46 13.29 -14.78
N GLN A 236 -15.05 14.50 -15.15
CA GLN A 236 -15.69 15.27 -16.22
C GLN A 236 -15.31 14.73 -17.60
N ASP A 237 -14.03 14.51 -17.86
CA ASP A 237 -13.55 14.37 -19.24
C ASP A 237 -12.91 13.02 -19.58
N ASP A 238 -12.13 12.44 -18.67
CA ASP A 238 -11.17 11.41 -19.07
C ASP A 238 -11.55 9.98 -18.64
N TRP A 239 -12.29 9.82 -17.53
CA TRP A 239 -12.44 8.52 -16.87
C TRP A 239 -13.08 7.44 -17.75
N MET A 240 -14.05 7.78 -18.60
CA MET A 240 -14.73 6.80 -19.47
C MET A 240 -13.79 6.20 -20.51
N THR A 241 -12.78 6.94 -20.96
CA THR A 241 -11.79 6.43 -21.90
C THR A 241 -10.63 5.75 -21.18
N ALA A 242 -10.25 6.29 -20.02
CA ALA A 242 -9.14 5.81 -19.25
C ALA A 242 -9.46 4.52 -18.51
N THR A 243 -10.58 4.46 -17.81
CA THR A 243 -11.00 3.37 -16.94
C THR A 243 -12.46 3.02 -17.23
N PRO A 244 -12.81 2.53 -18.44
CA PRO A 244 -14.20 2.33 -18.86
C PRO A 244 -14.97 1.29 -18.03
N LEU A 245 -14.27 0.45 -17.26
CA LEU A 245 -14.89 -0.55 -16.40
C LEU A 245 -15.16 -0.05 -14.98
N LEU A 246 -14.82 1.21 -14.67
CA LEU A 246 -15.01 1.81 -13.37
C LEU A 246 -16.50 1.87 -13.05
N LYS A 247 -16.87 1.36 -11.87
CA LYS A 247 -18.25 1.28 -11.38
C LYS A 247 -18.42 1.96 -10.04
N LYS A 248 -17.36 1.97 -9.23
CA LYS A 248 -17.38 2.49 -7.88
C LYS A 248 -16.20 3.42 -7.65
N PHE A 249 -16.49 4.59 -7.11
CA PHE A 249 -15.53 5.51 -6.57
C PHE A 249 -15.82 5.70 -5.08
N VAL A 250 -14.76 5.65 -4.26
CA VAL A 250 -14.78 5.96 -2.84
C VAL A 250 -13.77 7.06 -2.59
N PHE A 251 -14.20 8.10 -1.90
CA PHE A 251 -13.33 9.13 -1.38
C PHE A 251 -13.36 9.00 0.15
N ASP A 252 -12.26 8.50 0.70
CA ASP A 252 -12.17 8.11 2.11
C ASP A 252 -11.41 9.19 2.89
N MET A 253 -12.11 9.84 3.81
CA MET A 253 -11.61 10.92 4.66
C MET A 253 -11.90 10.67 6.16
N GLU A 254 -12.07 9.40 6.57
CA GLU A 254 -12.42 9.06 7.95
C GLU A 254 -11.38 9.52 8.98
N GLU A 255 -10.09 9.56 8.61
CA GLU A 255 -9.02 10.01 9.50
C GLU A 255 -9.06 11.54 9.70
N ARG A 256 -9.49 12.29 8.67
CA ARG A 256 -9.38 13.76 8.66
C ARG A 256 -10.53 14.53 9.30
N ARG A 257 -11.76 14.03 9.35
CA ARG A 257 -12.93 14.86 9.77
C ARG A 257 -12.81 15.46 11.18
N TRP A 258 -11.92 14.95 12.02
CA TRP A 258 -11.71 15.43 13.38
C TRP A 258 -10.65 16.54 13.48
N ALA A 259 -9.81 16.72 12.45
CA ALA A 259 -8.53 17.43 12.58
C ALA A 259 -8.55 18.91 12.20
N SER A 260 -9.51 19.42 11.40
CA SER A 260 -9.51 20.84 11.01
C SER A 260 -10.83 21.39 10.51
N GLU A 261 -11.10 22.68 10.77
CA GLU A 261 -12.09 23.53 10.05
C GLU A 261 -11.55 23.88 8.65
N ASP A 262 -11.32 22.88 7.80
CA ASP A 262 -10.75 23.07 6.46
C ASP A 262 -11.79 22.92 5.34
N TYR A 263 -11.34 23.06 4.09
CA TYR A 263 -12.13 22.95 2.87
C TYR A 263 -13.03 21.69 2.83
N TRP A 264 -12.59 20.60 3.47
CA TRP A 264 -13.30 19.32 3.46
C TRP A 264 -14.41 19.23 4.51
N THR A 265 -14.54 20.23 5.38
CA THR A 265 -15.68 20.38 6.30
C THR A 265 -16.90 20.99 5.62
N GLU A 266 -16.75 21.58 4.44
CA GLU A 266 -17.87 22.09 3.66
C GLU A 266 -18.54 20.94 2.89
N ASP A 267 -19.86 20.78 3.07
CA ASP A 267 -20.63 19.76 2.36
C ASP A 267 -20.69 20.03 0.84
N GLU A 268 -20.67 21.30 0.42
CA GLU A 268 -20.83 21.71 -0.99
C GLU A 268 -19.82 21.06 -1.97
N PRO A 269 -18.49 21.10 -1.74
CA PRO A 269 -17.54 20.44 -2.64
C PRO A 269 -17.73 18.91 -2.68
N LEU A 270 -18.07 18.29 -1.55
CA LEU A 270 -18.30 16.84 -1.47
C LEU A 270 -19.57 16.43 -2.23
N ASP A 271 -20.66 17.15 -2.02
CA ASP A 271 -21.92 16.98 -2.73
C ASP A 271 -21.75 17.15 -4.25
N GLU A 272 -20.94 18.13 -4.66
CA GLU A 272 -20.64 18.35 -6.08
C GLU A 272 -19.89 17.16 -6.69
N LEU A 273 -18.89 16.63 -6.00
CA LEU A 273 -18.14 15.45 -6.44
C LEU A 273 -19.03 14.20 -6.50
N GLU A 274 -19.88 14.00 -5.49
CA GLU A 274 -20.83 12.89 -5.45
C GLU A 274 -21.83 12.97 -6.61
N GLN A 275 -22.41 14.15 -6.85
CA GLN A 275 -23.31 14.37 -7.97
C GLN A 275 -22.61 14.16 -9.31
N LEU A 276 -21.38 14.66 -9.47
CA LEU A 276 -20.61 14.48 -10.69
C LEU A 276 -20.42 12.99 -11.00
N CYS A 277 -20.01 12.19 -10.01
CA CYS A 277 -19.83 10.75 -10.18
C CYS A 277 -21.17 10.03 -10.46
N THR A 278 -22.21 10.36 -9.70
CA THR A 278 -23.52 9.70 -9.79
C THR A 278 -24.22 10.01 -11.12
N ASN A 279 -24.11 11.24 -11.62
CA ASN A 279 -24.64 11.65 -12.93
C ASN A 279 -23.97 10.91 -14.09
N GLN A 280 -22.74 10.42 -13.89
CA GLN A 280 -21.99 9.60 -14.83
C GLN A 280 -22.27 8.09 -14.66
N GLY A 281 -23.16 7.70 -13.74
CA GLY A 281 -23.56 6.31 -13.49
C GLY A 281 -22.63 5.53 -12.56
N LEU A 282 -21.72 6.20 -11.85
CA LEU A 282 -20.85 5.58 -10.84
C LEU A 282 -21.58 5.50 -9.50
N VAL A 283 -21.28 4.45 -8.73
CA VAL A 283 -21.55 4.43 -7.29
C VAL A 283 -20.47 5.27 -6.63
N CYS A 284 -20.86 6.41 -6.05
CA CYS A 284 -19.98 7.27 -5.28
C CYS A 284 -20.23 7.08 -3.79
N ILE A 285 -19.16 6.97 -3.00
CA ILE A 285 -19.24 6.93 -1.53
C ILE A 285 -18.20 7.91 -1.00
N ILE A 286 -18.63 8.83 -0.15
CA ILE A 286 -17.75 9.73 0.59
C ILE A 286 -17.78 9.29 2.04
N LEU A 287 -16.63 8.84 2.55
CA LEU A 287 -16.45 8.46 3.95
C LEU A 287 -15.78 9.62 4.69
N GLY A 288 -16.19 9.80 5.93
CA GLY A 288 -15.72 10.85 6.84
C GLY A 288 -16.47 10.77 8.15
#